data_AF-A0A0D0L4H2-F1
#
_entry.id   AF-A0A0D0L4H2-F1
#
_cell.length_a   1.000
_cell.length_b   1.000
_cell.length_c   1.000
_cell.angle_alpha   90.00
_cell.angle_beta   90.00
_cell.angle_gamma   90.00
#
_symmetry.space_group_name_H-M   'P 1'
#
loop_
_entity.id
_entity.type
_entity.pdbx_description
1 polymer ?
#
loop_
_entity_poly.entity_id
_entity_poly.type
_entity_poly.pdbx_seq_one_letter_code
_entity_poly.pdbx_strand_id
1 'polypeptide(L)'
;MPSYSIDGVIPVVDPSAYVHPSAVLIGDVIVGPNCYVGPCASLRGDFGRIVLEEGSNVQDHCCIHGFPDNDTVVEVNGHIGHGAILHSCIVRRDALVGMNAVVMDEAEIGEKAIVAACAFVPAGMKVPARSLVAGIPAKVKRELTDEEVAWKLEGTHVYQALTVRSLESLREVAPLAEMEADRPRLPAIDVRPLIATRRG
;
A
#
# COMPACT_ATOMS: atom_id res chain seq x y z
N MET A 1 -14.07 8.28 8.13
CA MET A 1 -12.61 8.18 8.33
C MET A 1 -12.33 8.67 9.73
N PRO A 2 -12.19 7.79 10.73
CA PRO A 2 -11.71 8.18 12.03
C PRO A 2 -10.26 8.67 11.92
N SER A 3 -10.06 9.96 12.18
CA SER A 3 -8.77 10.62 12.28
C SER A 3 -8.64 11.22 13.67
N TYR A 4 -7.49 11.02 14.32
CA TYR A 4 -7.27 11.40 15.72
C TYR A 4 -6.04 12.29 15.85
N SER A 5 -6.22 13.42 16.52
CA SER A 5 -5.09 14.24 16.97
C SER A 5 -4.46 13.64 18.23
N ILE A 6 -3.15 13.70 18.34
CA ILE A 6 -2.43 13.43 19.59
C ILE A 6 -1.38 14.52 19.80
N ASP A 7 -1.31 15.07 21.02
CA ASP A 7 -0.38 16.15 21.38
C ASP A 7 -0.36 17.36 20.43
N GLY A 8 -1.51 17.66 19.82
CA GLY A 8 -1.68 18.76 18.87
C GLY A 8 -1.25 18.45 17.43
N VAL A 9 -0.75 17.23 17.16
CA VAL A 9 -0.42 16.78 15.81
C VAL A 9 -1.64 16.11 15.18
N ILE A 10 -1.98 16.55 13.96
CA ILE A 10 -3.18 16.15 13.22
C ILE A 10 -2.73 15.55 11.87
N PRO A 11 -3.31 14.41 11.43
CA PRO A 11 -3.03 13.88 10.12
C PRO A 11 -3.31 14.87 8.98
N VAL A 12 -2.45 14.88 7.98
CA VAL A 12 -2.59 15.70 6.76
C VAL A 12 -2.95 14.79 5.61
N VAL A 13 -4.08 15.04 4.95
CA VAL A 13 -4.56 14.24 3.82
C VAL A 13 -4.84 15.17 2.65
N ASP A 14 -4.20 14.89 1.51
CA ASP A 14 -4.46 15.62 0.27
C ASP A 14 -5.90 15.40 -0.21
N PRO A 15 -6.61 16.42 -0.72
CA PRO A 15 -7.99 16.28 -1.19
C PRO A 15 -8.19 15.30 -2.35
N SER A 16 -7.14 14.98 -3.12
CA SER A 16 -7.18 13.99 -4.20
C SER A 16 -6.93 12.55 -3.72
N ALA A 17 -6.53 12.36 -2.46
CA ALA A 17 -6.37 11.05 -1.87
C ALA A 17 -7.72 10.46 -1.44
N TYR A 18 -7.86 9.14 -1.58
CA TYR A 18 -8.98 8.40 -1.03
C TYR A 18 -8.54 7.66 0.24
N VAL A 19 -9.22 7.94 1.35
CA VAL A 19 -9.04 7.19 2.60
C VAL A 19 -10.37 6.57 3.00
N HIS A 20 -10.41 5.23 3.07
CA HIS A 20 -11.64 4.52 3.38
C HIS A 20 -12.22 4.94 4.74
N PRO A 21 -13.56 5.06 4.89
CA PRO A 21 -14.16 5.51 6.13
C PRO A 21 -13.83 4.69 7.39
N SER A 22 -13.40 3.43 7.23
CA SER A 22 -12.97 2.53 8.33
C SER A 22 -11.45 2.49 8.59
N ALA A 23 -10.64 3.20 7.80
CA ALA A 23 -9.21 3.34 8.08
C ALA A 23 -8.99 4.28 9.28
N VAL A 24 -7.95 4.02 10.07
CA VAL A 24 -7.59 4.79 11.27
C VAL A 24 -6.28 5.53 11.03
N LEU A 25 -6.31 6.87 11.17
CA LEU A 25 -5.12 7.73 11.10
C LEU A 25 -4.94 8.45 12.45
N ILE A 26 -3.75 8.38 13.03
CA ILE A 26 -3.45 8.98 14.35
C ILE A 26 -2.14 9.77 14.26
N GLY A 27 -2.13 11.04 14.68
CA GLY A 27 -0.88 11.82 14.83
C GLY A 27 -0.19 12.23 13.53
N ASP A 28 1.15 12.11 13.47
CA ASP A 28 1.99 12.57 12.35
C ASP A 28 1.91 11.60 11.15
N VAL A 29 0.77 11.65 10.46
CA VAL A 29 0.50 10.88 9.24
C VAL A 29 0.24 11.85 8.10
N ILE A 30 1.03 11.72 7.03
CA ILE A 30 0.94 12.55 5.82
C ILE A 30 0.55 11.66 4.65
N VAL A 31 -0.61 11.93 4.05
CA VAL A 31 -1.12 11.23 2.87
C VAL A 31 -1.11 12.18 1.68
N GLY A 32 -0.20 11.94 0.74
CA GLY A 32 -0.01 12.75 -0.45
C GLY A 32 -1.09 12.56 -1.53
N PRO A 33 -0.93 13.27 -2.68
CA PRO A 33 -1.93 13.28 -3.74
C PRO A 33 -2.18 11.91 -4.36
N ASN A 34 -3.41 11.67 -4.82
CA ASN A 34 -3.82 10.46 -5.53
C ASN A 34 -3.55 9.13 -4.80
N CYS A 35 -3.31 9.19 -3.48
CA CYS A 35 -3.08 8.00 -2.66
C CYS A 35 -4.38 7.22 -2.40
N TYR A 36 -4.26 5.90 -2.28
CA TYR A 36 -5.35 5.02 -1.83
C TYR A 36 -5.04 4.43 -0.46
N VAL A 37 -5.94 4.61 0.52
CA VAL A 37 -5.89 3.93 1.81
C VAL A 37 -7.16 3.09 1.99
N GLY A 38 -6.98 1.77 2.01
CA GLY A 38 -8.04 0.77 2.05
C GLY A 38 -8.73 0.63 3.41
N PRO A 39 -9.83 -0.15 3.47
CA PRO A 39 -10.58 -0.37 4.69
C PRO A 39 -9.72 -1.03 5.77
N CYS A 40 -9.96 -0.63 7.02
CA CYS A 40 -9.31 -1.20 8.21
C CYS A 40 -7.78 -1.07 8.24
N ALA A 41 -7.18 -0.23 7.37
CA ALA A 41 -5.77 0.14 7.50
C ALA A 41 -5.57 0.99 8.77
N SER A 42 -4.49 0.74 9.52
CA SER A 42 -4.14 1.47 10.73
C SER A 42 -2.79 2.15 10.53
N LEU A 43 -2.81 3.48 10.42
CA LEU A 43 -1.63 4.33 10.25
C LEU A 43 -1.48 5.15 11.53
N ARG A 44 -0.51 4.77 12.35
CA ARG A 44 -0.34 5.34 13.68
C ARG A 44 0.98 6.12 13.75
N GLY A 45 0.92 7.42 13.51
CA GLY A 45 2.05 8.34 13.66
C GLY A 45 2.13 8.93 15.07
N ASP A 46 1.94 8.10 16.10
CA ASP A 46 1.98 8.52 17.51
C ASP A 46 3.37 8.47 18.13
N PHE A 47 4.35 7.87 17.44
CA PHE A 47 5.77 7.88 17.79
C PHE A 47 6.63 8.38 16.61
N GLY A 48 6.69 7.61 15.54
CA GLY A 48 7.40 7.95 14.29
C GLY A 48 6.44 8.49 13.23
N ARG A 49 6.93 9.38 12.36
CA ARG A 49 6.12 9.94 11.27
C ARG A 49 5.83 8.89 10.20
N ILE A 50 4.65 8.98 9.58
CA ILE A 50 4.29 8.17 8.42
C ILE A 50 4.08 9.09 7.22
N VAL A 51 4.75 8.81 6.11
CA VAL A 51 4.60 9.57 4.86
C VAL A 51 4.22 8.63 3.73
N LEU A 52 3.07 8.92 3.09
CA LEU A 52 2.67 8.32 1.83
C LEU A 52 2.81 9.37 0.73
N GLU A 53 3.71 9.16 -0.22
CA GLU A 53 3.91 10.04 -1.36
C GLU A 53 2.93 9.74 -2.51
N GLU A 54 2.93 10.61 -3.52
CA GLU A 54 1.97 10.62 -4.62
C GLU A 54 1.71 9.24 -5.25
N GLY A 55 0.43 8.91 -5.43
CA GLY A 55 -0.02 7.74 -6.16
C GLY A 55 0.32 6.41 -5.49
N SER A 56 0.81 6.42 -4.24
CA SER A 56 1.03 5.22 -3.45
C SER A 56 -0.29 4.61 -2.95
N ASN A 57 -0.27 3.32 -2.62
CA ASN A 57 -1.44 2.65 -2.05
C ASN A 57 -1.07 1.83 -0.81
N VAL A 58 -1.93 1.94 0.20
CA VAL A 58 -1.95 1.14 1.41
C VAL A 58 -3.26 0.38 1.44
N GLN A 59 -3.18 -0.92 1.23
CA GLN A 59 -4.38 -1.74 1.03
C GLN A 59 -5.03 -2.15 2.36
N ASP A 60 -6.09 -2.92 2.24
CA ASP A 60 -6.93 -3.42 3.32
C ASP A 60 -6.08 -4.01 4.46
N HIS A 61 -6.45 -3.69 5.70
CA HIS A 61 -5.84 -4.25 6.91
C HIS A 61 -4.32 -4.04 7.09
N CYS A 62 -3.67 -3.15 6.33
CA CYS A 62 -2.28 -2.83 6.58
C CYS A 62 -2.09 -2.16 7.94
N CYS A 63 -0.96 -2.41 8.60
CA CYS A 63 -0.56 -1.75 9.84
C CYS A 63 0.76 -1.02 9.63
N ILE A 64 0.77 0.30 9.85
CA ILE A 64 1.95 1.14 9.69
C ILE A 64 2.20 1.86 11.00
N HIS A 65 3.42 1.67 11.52
CA HIS A 65 3.90 2.27 12.76
C HIS A 65 5.39 2.61 12.62
N GLY A 66 6.01 3.12 13.67
CA GLY A 66 7.43 3.45 13.66
C GLY A 66 7.95 3.82 15.04
N PHE A 67 9.27 3.84 15.20
CA PHE A 67 9.94 4.34 16.38
C PHE A 67 10.01 5.87 16.40
N PRO A 68 10.18 6.48 17.60
CA PRO A 68 10.55 7.89 17.70
C PRO A 68 11.76 8.22 16.83
N ASP A 69 11.79 9.44 16.32
CA ASP A 69 12.86 9.99 15.47
C ASP A 69 13.12 9.23 14.14
N ASN A 70 12.21 8.33 13.75
CA ASN A 70 12.26 7.61 12.49
C ASN A 70 10.96 7.80 11.70
N ASP A 71 11.09 7.79 10.38
CA ASP A 71 9.97 7.91 9.45
C ASP A 71 9.72 6.56 8.78
N THR A 72 8.45 6.19 8.66
CA THR A 72 8.02 5.17 7.70
C THR A 72 7.56 5.86 6.42
N VAL A 73 8.32 5.69 5.34
CA VAL A 73 8.08 6.40 4.07
C VAL A 73 7.70 5.39 2.99
N VAL A 74 6.57 5.62 2.35
CA VAL A 74 6.16 4.97 1.10
C VAL A 74 6.28 6.00 0.00
N GLU A 75 7.32 5.90 -0.81
CA GLU A 75 7.60 6.84 -1.88
C GLU A 75 6.59 6.71 -3.05
N VAL A 76 6.71 7.61 -4.03
CA VAL A 76 5.83 7.69 -5.20
C VAL A 76 5.55 6.31 -5.81
N ASN A 77 4.27 6.02 -6.03
CA ASN A 77 3.77 4.75 -6.59
C ASN A 77 4.14 3.50 -5.77
N GLY A 78 4.53 3.64 -4.51
CA GLY A 78 4.72 2.52 -3.59
C GLY A 78 3.42 1.72 -3.43
N HIS A 79 3.53 0.40 -3.40
CA HIS A 79 2.38 -0.50 -3.42
C HIS A 79 2.43 -1.43 -2.21
N ILE A 80 1.58 -1.18 -1.21
CA ILE A 80 1.57 -1.94 0.05
C ILE A 80 0.37 -2.88 0.05
N GLY A 81 0.66 -4.17 -0.18
CA GLY A 81 -0.31 -5.23 -0.33
C GLY A 81 -1.12 -5.51 0.94
N HIS A 82 -2.33 -6.04 0.78
CA HIS A 82 -3.27 -6.33 1.86
C HIS A 82 -2.61 -6.99 3.10
N GLY A 83 -2.89 -6.48 4.29
CA GLY A 83 -2.42 -7.04 5.56
C GLY A 83 -0.92 -6.91 5.81
N ALA A 84 -0.17 -6.16 5.00
CA ALA A 84 1.25 -5.94 5.26
C ALA A 84 1.49 -5.08 6.51
N ILE A 85 2.65 -5.29 7.14
CA ILE A 85 3.10 -4.53 8.31
C ILE A 85 4.38 -3.77 7.93
N LEU A 86 4.39 -2.46 8.12
CA LEU A 86 5.56 -1.60 7.94
C LEU A 86 5.93 -0.95 9.26
N HIS A 87 7.22 -0.97 9.60
CA HIS A 87 7.74 -0.36 10.83
C HIS A 87 9.08 0.33 10.56
N SER A 88 9.13 1.66 10.72
CA SER A 88 10.30 2.54 10.52
C SER A 88 11.13 2.25 9.26
N CYS A 89 10.47 1.93 8.13
CA CYS A 89 11.13 1.50 6.90
C CYS A 89 10.91 2.47 5.74
N ILE A 90 11.76 2.38 4.71
CA ILE A 90 11.60 3.12 3.46
C ILE A 90 11.23 2.16 2.34
N VAL A 91 10.07 2.37 1.74
CA VAL A 91 9.62 1.70 0.51
C VAL A 91 9.84 2.68 -0.63
N ARG A 92 10.86 2.44 -1.46
CA ARG A 92 11.25 3.34 -2.54
C ARG A 92 10.24 3.37 -3.68
N ARG A 93 10.41 4.36 -4.56
CA ARG A 93 9.58 4.57 -5.75
C ARG A 93 9.30 3.27 -6.48
N ASP A 94 8.03 3.11 -6.86
CA ASP A 94 7.53 1.96 -7.60
C ASP A 94 7.80 0.59 -6.96
N ALA A 95 8.23 0.50 -5.69
CA ALA A 95 8.39 -0.78 -5.02
C ALA A 95 7.03 -1.38 -4.64
N LEU A 96 6.99 -2.71 -4.47
CA LEU A 96 5.82 -3.45 -4.02
C LEU A 96 6.16 -4.27 -2.77
N VAL A 97 5.37 -4.09 -1.72
CA VAL A 97 5.35 -4.95 -0.54
C VAL A 97 4.18 -5.92 -0.68
N GLY A 98 4.47 -7.21 -0.80
CA GLY A 98 3.45 -8.23 -0.98
C GLY A 98 2.51 -8.37 0.21
N MET A 99 1.31 -8.90 -0.04
CA MET A 99 0.29 -9.14 0.99
C MET A 99 0.85 -9.94 2.18
N ASN A 100 0.47 -9.56 3.40
CA ASN A 100 0.93 -10.14 4.67
C ASN A 100 2.46 -10.17 4.86
N ALA A 101 3.23 -9.39 4.10
CA ALA A 101 4.65 -9.23 4.36
C ALA A 101 4.88 -8.30 5.57
N VAL A 102 6.01 -8.50 6.26
CA VAL A 102 6.46 -7.64 7.36
C VAL A 102 7.79 -7.01 6.96
N VAL A 103 7.87 -5.68 7.06
CA VAL A 103 9.09 -4.91 6.80
C VAL A 103 9.48 -4.18 8.08
N MET A 104 10.64 -4.56 8.62
CA MET A 104 11.14 -4.08 9.90
C MET A 104 11.95 -2.78 9.76
N ASP A 105 12.33 -2.24 10.91
CA ASP A 105 13.02 -0.97 11.08
C ASP A 105 14.27 -0.81 10.22
N GLU A 106 14.49 0.40 9.71
CA GLU A 106 15.67 0.80 8.91
C GLU A 106 15.85 0.00 7.60
N ALA A 107 14.94 -0.94 7.31
CA ALA A 107 14.92 -1.65 6.05
C ALA A 107 14.56 -0.70 4.92
N GLU A 108 15.16 -0.96 3.76
CA GLU A 108 14.93 -0.18 2.55
C GLU A 108 14.60 -1.10 1.40
N ILE A 109 13.39 -0.96 0.89
CA ILE A 109 12.93 -1.70 -0.28
C ILE A 109 13.28 -0.86 -1.52
N GLY A 110 14.31 -1.27 -2.26
CA GLY A 110 14.83 -0.51 -3.40
C GLY A 110 13.81 -0.25 -4.51
N GLU A 111 14.10 0.74 -5.36
CA GLU A 111 13.22 1.17 -6.46
C GLU A 111 12.78 -0.04 -7.31
N LYS A 112 11.48 -0.14 -7.59
CA LYS A 112 10.88 -1.24 -8.38
C LYS A 112 11.12 -2.65 -7.82
N ALA A 113 11.60 -2.80 -6.59
CA ALA A 113 11.74 -4.11 -5.97
C ALA A 113 10.37 -4.69 -5.58
N ILE A 114 10.29 -6.02 -5.52
CA ILE A 114 9.09 -6.75 -5.12
C ILE A 114 9.42 -7.62 -3.91
N VAL A 115 8.80 -7.32 -2.78
CA VAL A 115 8.72 -8.20 -1.62
C VAL A 115 7.59 -9.20 -1.85
N ALA A 116 7.90 -10.49 -1.83
CA ALA A 116 6.90 -11.53 -2.00
C ALA A 116 5.89 -11.54 -0.83
N ALA A 117 4.69 -12.05 -1.10
CA ALA A 117 3.68 -12.28 -0.08
C ALA A 117 4.24 -13.11 1.09
N CYS A 118 3.82 -12.78 2.31
CA CYS A 118 4.24 -13.43 3.56
C CYS A 118 5.76 -13.41 3.82
N ALA A 119 6.54 -12.54 3.18
CA ALA A 119 7.97 -12.41 3.48
C ALA A 119 8.22 -11.59 4.75
N PHE A 120 9.32 -11.89 5.45
CA PHE A 120 9.79 -11.11 6.61
C PHE A 120 11.12 -10.44 6.27
N VAL A 121 11.11 -9.13 6.02
CA VAL A 121 12.31 -8.34 5.74
C VAL A 121 12.91 -7.88 7.09
N PRO A 122 14.09 -8.39 7.49
CA PRO A 122 14.69 -8.05 8.78
C PRO A 122 15.17 -6.60 8.83
N ALA A 123 15.34 -6.09 10.06
CA ALA A 123 15.77 -4.72 10.29
C ALA A 123 17.12 -4.41 9.63
N GLY A 124 17.25 -3.19 9.09
CA GLY A 124 18.43 -2.71 8.38
C GLY A 124 18.69 -3.35 7.02
N MET A 125 17.86 -4.30 6.56
CA MET A 125 18.06 -4.93 5.26
C MET A 125 17.88 -3.91 4.12
N LYS A 126 18.91 -3.79 3.27
CA LYS A 126 18.87 -2.99 2.05
C LYS A 126 18.60 -3.90 0.86
N VAL A 127 17.38 -3.87 0.34
CA VAL A 127 16.97 -4.62 -0.84
C VAL A 127 17.39 -3.82 -2.08
N PRO A 128 18.19 -4.40 -3.00
CA PRO A 128 18.58 -3.70 -4.22
C PRO A 128 17.37 -3.37 -5.10
N ALA A 129 17.50 -2.33 -5.93
CA ALA A 129 16.50 -1.99 -6.94
C ALA A 129 16.19 -3.19 -7.84
N ARG A 130 14.96 -3.24 -8.35
CA ARG A 130 14.47 -4.25 -9.30
C ARG A 130 14.69 -5.70 -8.83
N SER A 131 14.71 -5.95 -7.52
CA SER A 131 14.94 -7.29 -6.96
C SER A 131 13.66 -7.95 -6.48
N LEU A 132 13.55 -9.26 -6.68
CA LEU A 132 12.57 -10.11 -5.99
C LEU A 132 13.17 -10.57 -4.65
N VAL A 133 12.53 -10.21 -3.54
CA VAL A 133 12.94 -10.61 -2.19
C VAL A 133 11.84 -11.46 -1.54
N ALA A 134 12.21 -12.61 -0.95
CA ALA A 134 11.21 -13.56 -0.43
C ALA A 134 11.74 -14.44 0.71
N GLY A 135 10.84 -14.92 1.56
CA GLY A 135 11.10 -15.88 2.63
C GLY A 135 11.06 -15.28 4.04
N ILE A 136 11.32 -16.12 5.04
CA ILE A 136 11.37 -15.76 6.47
C ILE A 136 12.64 -16.39 7.06
N PRO A 137 13.71 -15.62 7.35
CA PRO A 137 13.92 -14.23 6.92
C PRO A 137 14.06 -14.13 5.40
N ALA A 138 13.67 -12.98 4.85
CA ALA A 138 13.67 -12.75 3.42
C ALA A 138 15.10 -12.67 2.87
N LYS A 139 15.29 -13.19 1.67
CA LYS A 139 16.55 -13.12 0.92
C LYS A 139 16.25 -12.66 -0.50
N VAL A 140 17.16 -11.87 -1.06
CA VAL A 140 17.14 -11.54 -2.50
C VAL A 140 17.24 -12.86 -3.27
N LYS A 141 16.29 -13.09 -4.18
CA LYS A 141 16.22 -14.31 -4.98
C LYS A 141 16.84 -14.11 -6.35
N ARG A 142 16.46 -13.02 -7.01
CA ARG A 142 16.90 -12.65 -8.36
C ARG A 142 16.47 -11.23 -8.69
N GLU A 143 16.98 -10.72 -9.80
CA GLU A 143 16.43 -9.54 -10.45
C GLU A 143 15.06 -9.83 -11.09
N LEU A 144 14.24 -8.81 -11.19
CA LEU A 144 12.93 -8.81 -11.84
C LEU A 144 13.09 -8.63 -13.35
N THR A 145 12.22 -9.31 -14.11
CA THR A 145 12.11 -9.08 -15.54
C THR A 145 11.40 -7.76 -15.82
N ASP A 146 11.58 -7.20 -17.02
CA ASP A 146 10.84 -5.99 -17.43
C ASP A 146 9.32 -6.21 -17.43
N GLU A 147 8.87 -7.42 -17.77
CA GLU A 147 7.47 -7.80 -17.70
C GLU A 147 6.93 -7.75 -16.26
N GLU A 148 7.69 -8.23 -15.27
CA GLU A 148 7.28 -8.19 -13.86
C GLU A 148 7.20 -6.75 -13.33
N VAL A 149 8.14 -5.90 -13.75
CA VAL A 149 8.11 -4.47 -13.42
C VAL A 149 6.90 -3.80 -14.07
N ALA A 150 6.67 -4.02 -15.36
CA ALA A 150 5.52 -3.45 -16.08
C ALA A 150 4.18 -3.92 -15.49
N TRP A 151 4.07 -5.21 -15.16
CA TRP A 151 2.90 -5.77 -14.49
C TRP A 151 2.62 -5.09 -13.15
N LYS A 152 3.66 -4.86 -12.34
CA LYS A 152 3.52 -4.15 -11.05
C LYS A 152 3.05 -2.70 -11.25
N LEU A 153 3.63 -1.99 -12.23
CA LEU A 153 3.27 -0.60 -12.52
C LEU A 153 1.80 -0.51 -12.90
N GLU A 154 1.34 -1.41 -13.77
CA GLU A 154 -0.06 -1.47 -14.16
C GLU A 154 -0.98 -1.77 -12.96
N GLY A 155 -0.60 -2.72 -12.09
CA GLY A 155 -1.30 -2.95 -10.83
C GLY A 155 -1.38 -1.73 -9.92
N THR A 156 -0.42 -0.79 -10.00
CA THR A 156 -0.45 0.48 -9.27
C THR A 156 -1.43 1.46 -9.91
N HIS A 157 -1.45 1.56 -11.25
CA HIS A 157 -2.42 2.38 -11.98
C HIS A 157 -3.87 1.97 -11.68
N VAL A 158 -4.14 0.67 -11.48
CA VAL A 158 -5.47 0.20 -11.06
C VAL A 158 -5.91 0.85 -9.75
N TYR A 159 -5.02 0.98 -8.77
CA TYR A 159 -5.34 1.62 -7.49
C TYR A 159 -5.50 3.14 -7.61
N GLN A 160 -4.76 3.78 -8.51
CA GLN A 160 -4.93 5.21 -8.82
C GLN A 160 -6.29 5.45 -9.49
N ALA A 161 -6.69 4.61 -10.44
CA ALA A 161 -8.03 4.64 -11.02
C ALA A 161 -9.12 4.32 -9.98
N LEU A 162 -8.87 3.40 -9.06
CA LEU A 162 -9.76 3.09 -7.95
C LEU A 162 -9.90 4.27 -6.99
N THR A 163 -8.85 5.05 -6.76
CA THR A 163 -8.88 6.28 -5.94
C THR A 163 -9.90 7.26 -6.49
N VAL A 164 -9.77 7.61 -7.77
CA VAL A 164 -10.72 8.51 -8.46
C VAL A 164 -12.14 7.96 -8.38
N ARG A 165 -12.34 6.69 -8.76
CA ARG A 165 -13.66 6.05 -8.73
C ARG A 165 -14.27 6.00 -7.33
N SER A 166 -13.45 5.83 -6.28
CA SER A 166 -13.93 5.76 -4.91
C SER A 166 -14.40 7.12 -4.41
N LEU A 167 -13.64 8.18 -4.70
CA LEU A 167 -14.06 9.56 -4.43
C LEU A 167 -15.39 9.88 -5.13
N GLU A 168 -15.52 9.49 -6.40
CA GLU A 168 -16.70 9.79 -7.21
C GLU A 168 -17.93 8.98 -6.79
N SER A 169 -17.77 7.66 -6.55
CA SER A 169 -18.91 6.73 -6.57
C SER A 169 -19.08 5.85 -5.33
N LEU A 170 -18.06 5.72 -4.46
CA LEU A 170 -18.19 4.86 -3.28
C LEU A 170 -19.07 5.55 -2.23
N ARG A 171 -20.12 4.84 -1.79
CA ARG A 171 -21.08 5.31 -0.79
C ARG A 171 -21.37 4.20 0.20
N GLU A 172 -21.52 4.57 1.48
CA GLU A 172 -22.06 3.65 2.48
C GLU A 172 -23.54 3.37 2.16
N VAL A 173 -23.92 2.11 2.14
CA VAL A 173 -25.27 1.64 1.81
C VAL A 173 -25.65 0.46 2.70
N ALA A 174 -26.96 0.26 2.91
CA ALA A 174 -27.45 -1.01 3.44
C ALA A 174 -27.30 -2.12 2.38
N PRO A 175 -27.01 -3.36 2.79
CA PRO A 175 -26.98 -4.48 1.85
C PRO A 175 -28.38 -4.73 1.27
N LEU A 176 -28.45 -5.12 0.00
CA LEU A 176 -29.69 -5.58 -0.63
C LEU A 176 -30.14 -6.91 0.01
N ALA A 177 -31.44 -7.04 0.29
CA ALA A 177 -32.01 -8.27 0.86
C ALA A 177 -32.10 -9.42 -0.16
N GLU A 178 -32.20 -9.09 -1.45
CA GLU A 178 -32.31 -10.03 -2.55
C GLU A 178 -31.40 -9.63 -3.71
N MET A 179 -31.09 -10.58 -4.59
CA MET A 179 -30.27 -10.32 -5.77
C MET A 179 -31.13 -9.70 -6.88
N GLU A 180 -30.66 -8.59 -7.45
CA GLU A 180 -31.29 -7.97 -8.63
C GLU A 180 -31.22 -8.90 -9.85
N ALA A 181 -32.30 -9.00 -10.62
CA ALA A 181 -32.34 -9.80 -11.84
C ALA A 181 -31.31 -9.32 -12.88
N ASP A 182 -31.14 -7.99 -13.00
CA ASP A 182 -30.22 -7.33 -13.93
C ASP A 182 -29.03 -6.69 -13.20
N ARG A 183 -28.44 -7.41 -12.23
CA ARG A 183 -27.37 -6.88 -11.37
C ARG A 183 -26.19 -6.33 -12.21
N PRO A 184 -25.81 -5.06 -12.01
CA PRO A 184 -24.73 -4.45 -12.79
C PRO A 184 -23.38 -5.12 -12.47
N ARG A 185 -22.50 -5.18 -13.47
CA ARG A 185 -21.09 -5.51 -13.30
C ARG A 185 -20.28 -4.23 -13.21
N LEU A 186 -19.27 -4.22 -12.36
CA LEU A 186 -18.27 -3.15 -12.40
C LEU A 186 -17.53 -3.20 -13.76
N PRO A 187 -17.10 -2.04 -14.29
CA PRO A 187 -16.30 -2.00 -15.51
C PRO A 187 -15.10 -2.94 -15.40
N ALA A 188 -14.86 -3.71 -16.46
CA ALA A 188 -13.67 -4.55 -16.53
C ALA A 188 -12.42 -3.67 -16.55
N ILE A 189 -11.40 -4.09 -15.80
CA ILE A 189 -10.08 -3.49 -15.81
C ILE A 189 -9.17 -4.50 -16.51
N ASP A 190 -8.43 -4.08 -17.54
CA ASP A 190 -7.59 -4.97 -18.35
C ASP A 190 -6.25 -5.27 -17.65
N VAL A 191 -6.33 -5.82 -16.44
CA VAL A 191 -5.16 -6.22 -15.65
C VAL A 191 -5.28 -7.68 -15.27
N ARG A 192 -4.27 -8.45 -15.65
CA ARG A 192 -4.22 -9.90 -15.43
C ARG A 192 -3.34 -10.23 -14.23
N PRO A 193 -3.66 -11.29 -13.45
CA PRO A 193 -2.75 -11.80 -12.44
C PRO A 193 -1.39 -12.18 -13.07
N LEU A 194 -0.28 -11.98 -12.35
CA LEU A 194 1.06 -12.32 -12.86
C LEU A 194 1.17 -13.80 -13.29
N ILE A 195 0.46 -14.70 -12.60
CA ILE A 195 0.45 -16.13 -12.98
C ILE A 195 -0.21 -16.37 -14.34
N ALA A 196 -1.14 -15.50 -14.76
CA ALA A 196 -1.79 -15.60 -16.06
C ALA A 196 -0.90 -15.13 -17.20
N THR A 197 0.06 -14.22 -16.95
CA THR A 197 1.03 -13.79 -17.98
C THR A 197 2.05 -14.89 -18.27
N ARG A 198 2.39 -15.71 -17.27
CA ARG A 198 3.31 -16.86 -17.41
C ARG A 198 2.70 -18.13 -18.04
N ARG A 199 1.39 -18.15 -18.31
CA ARG A 199 0.67 -19.31 -18.90
C ARG A 199 0.48 -19.20 -20.42
N GLY A 200 0.82 -18.06 -21.02
CA GLY A 200 0.84 -17.84 -22.47
C GLY A 200 2.24 -18.04 -23.03
#